data_AF-A0A3D1HK73-F1
#
_entry.id   AF-A0A3D1HK73-F1
#
_cell.length_a   1.000
_cell.length_b   1.000
_cell.length_c   1.000
_cell.angle_alpha   90.00
_cell.angle_beta   90.00
_cell.angle_gamma   90.00
#
_symmetry.space_group_name_H-M   'P 1'
#
loop_
_entity.id
_entity.type
_entity.pdbx_description
1 polymer ?
#
loop_
_entity_poly.entity_id
_entity_poly.type
_entity_poly.pdbx_seq_one_letter_code
_entity_poly.pdbx_strand_id
1 'polypeptide(L)' 'MEAIKITEVHWHEKYNLLKDYITEHHHLPDKKKNENRSLLNWWKYNKRCAKNGKLSPERKKLLQELSDMREEHYLNF' A
#
# COMPACT_ATOMS: atom_id res chain seq x y z
N MET A 1 17.63 8.77 22.71
CA MET A 1 16.99 9.30 21.49
C MET A 1 16.67 8.10 20.62
N GLU A 2 15.38 7.82 20.43
CA GLU A 2 14.92 6.66 19.68
C GLU A 2 15.34 6.82 18.22
N ALA A 3 16.17 5.91 17.72
CA ALA A 3 16.49 5.85 16.31
C ALA A 3 15.19 5.56 15.57
N ILE A 4 14.60 6.59 14.95
CA ILE A 4 13.51 6.42 14.01
C ILE A 4 13.99 5.38 13.01
N LYS A 5 13.38 4.19 13.05
CA LYS A 5 13.73 3.11 12.13
C LYS A 5 13.42 3.64 10.75
N ILE A 6 14.48 3.94 9.99
CA ILE A 6 14.41 4.47 8.63
C ILE A 6 13.42 3.66 7.77
N THR A 7 13.29 2.37 8.04
CA THR A 7 12.32 1.46 7.40
C THR A 7 10.86 1.84 7.61
N GLU A 8 10.48 2.35 8.79
CA GLU A 8 9.10 2.81 9.07
C GLU A 8 8.78 4.07 8.28
N VAL A 9 9.73 5.01 8.23
CA VAL A 9 9.59 6.26 7.45
C VAL A 9 9.35 5.93 5.98
N HIS A 10 10.21 5.10 5.38
CA HIS A 10 10.05 4.69 3.98
C HIS A 10 8.74 3.93 3.73
N TRP A 11 8.26 3.15 4.70
CA TRP A 11 6.99 2.45 4.58
C TRP A 11 5.83 3.44 4.55
N HIS A 12 5.84 4.43 5.44
CA HIS A 12 4.84 5.49 5.49
C HIS A 12 4.86 6.42 4.28
N GLU A 13 6.03 6.74 3.73
CA GLU A 13 6.15 7.50 2.49
C GLU A 13 5.48 6.77 1.32
N LYS A 14 5.74 5.46 1.16
CA LYS A 14 5.11 4.65 0.11
C LYS A 14 3.60 4.51 0.32
N TYR A 15 3.17 4.42 1.58
CA TYR A 15 1.76 4.45 1.94
C TYR A 15 1.09 5.77 1.50
N ASN A 16 1.67 6.92 1.85
CA ASN A 16 1.12 8.23 1.50
C ASN A 16 1.09 8.42 -0.02
N LEU A 17 2.17 8.11 -0.73
CA LEU A 17 2.22 8.20 -2.19
C LEU A 17 1.13 7.37 -2.88
N LEU A 18 0.86 6.16 -2.37
CA LEU A 18 -0.19 5.30 -2.91
C LEU A 18 -1.58 5.80 -2.50
N LYS A 19 -1.74 6.35 -1.28
CA LYS A 19 -2.97 6.97 -0.81
C LYS A 19 -3.37 8.16 -1.67
N ASP A 20 -2.43 9.05 -1.96
CA ASP A 20 -2.64 10.22 -2.82
C ASP A 20 -3.08 9.78 -4.22
N TYR A 21 -2.38 8.79 -4.79
CA TYR A 21 -2.73 8.22 -6.09
C TYR A 21 -4.15 7.63 -6.12
N ILE A 22 -4.52 6.83 -5.10
CA ILE A 22 -5.86 6.25 -5.01
C ILE A 22 -6.91 7.34 -4.78
N THR A 23 -6.60 8.40 -4.05
CA THR A 23 -7.51 9.52 -3.84
C THR A 23 -7.78 10.28 -5.14
N GLU A 24 -6.76 10.44 -5.99
CA GLU A 24 -6.90 11.13 -7.29
C GLU A 24 -7.59 10.23 -8.34
N HIS A 25 -7.23 8.94 -8.39
CA HIS A 25 -7.62 8.04 -9.48
C HIS A 25 -8.67 6.98 -9.10
N HIS A 26 -8.98 6.80 -7.82
CA HIS A 26 -9.92 5.79 -7.29
C HIS A 26 -9.56 4.32 -7.60
N HIS A 27 -8.37 4.06 -8.17
CA HIS A 27 -7.86 2.74 -8.52
C HIS A 27 -6.34 2.61 -8.26
N LEU A 28 -5.79 1.40 -8.37
CA LEU A 28 -4.34 1.19 -8.26
C LEU A 28 -3.59 1.62 -9.53
N PRO A 29 -2.30 1.97 -9.45
CA PRO A 29 -1.51 2.25 -10.64
C PRO A 29 -1.44 1.06 -11.61
N ASP A 30 -1.49 1.34 -12.91
CA ASP A 30 -1.33 0.32 -13.97
C ASP A 30 0.15 -0.11 -14.10
N LYS A 31 0.37 -1.38 -14.43
CA LYS A 31 1.66 -1.97 -14.79
C LYS A 31 2.32 -1.29 -16.00
N LYS A 32 1.53 -0.71 -16.91
CA LYS A 32 2.02 -0.09 -18.15
C LYS A 32 2.69 1.27 -17.94
N LYS A 33 2.36 1.98 -16.84
CA LYS A 33 2.96 3.27 -16.51
C LYS A 33 4.18 3.05 -15.62
N ASN A 34 5.39 3.24 -16.18
CA ASN A 34 6.64 2.92 -15.49
C ASN A 34 6.83 3.71 -14.19
N GLU A 35 6.34 4.95 -14.12
CA GLU A 35 6.54 5.85 -12.98
C GLU A 35 5.93 5.29 -11.68
N ASN A 36 4.75 4.64 -11.76
CA ASN A 36 4.02 4.13 -10.60
C ASN A 36 4.08 2.61 -10.44
N ARG A 37 4.85 1.92 -11.30
CA ARG A 37 5.08 0.47 -11.21
C ARG A 37 5.68 0.07 -9.86
N SER A 38 6.52 0.92 -9.29
CA SER A 38 7.12 0.70 -7.97
C SER A 38 6.08 0.67 -6.85
N LEU A 39 5.09 1.57 -6.89
CA LEU A 39 3.98 1.62 -5.92
C LEU A 39 3.07 0.38 -6.04
N LEU A 40 2.76 -0.04 -7.26
CA LEU A 40 1.99 -1.27 -7.49
C LEU A 40 2.71 -2.51 -6.95
N ASN A 41 4.01 -2.62 -7.16
CA ASN A 41 4.81 -3.74 -6.66
C ASN A 41 4.87 -3.72 -5.13
N TRP A 42 5.04 -2.54 -4.53
CA TRP A 42 5.02 -2.35 -3.08
C TRP A 42 3.68 -2.81 -2.48
N TRP A 43 2.56 -2.41 -3.07
CA TRP A 43 1.22 -2.85 -2.65
C TRP A 43 1.09 -4.38 -2.67
N LYS A 44 1.47 -5.02 -3.79
CA LYS A 44 1.39 -6.48 -3.94
C LYS A 44 2.26 -7.22 -2.93
N TYR A 45 3.48 -6.73 -2.70
CA TYR A 45 4.39 -7.31 -1.73
C TYR A 45 3.78 -7.26 -0.32
N ASN A 46 3.29 -6.09 0.09
CA ASN A 46 2.70 -5.88 1.41
C ASN A 46 1.40 -6.70 1.61
N LYS A 47 0.56 -6.80 0.58
CA LYS A 47 -0.62 -7.69 0.59
C LYS A 47 -0.24 -9.15 0.79
N ARG A 48 0.82 -9.63 0.12
CA ARG A 48 1.34 -10.99 0.32
C ARG A 48 1.89 -11.19 1.74
N CYS A 49 2.63 -10.21 2.27
CA CYS A 49 3.11 -10.26 3.65
C CYS A 49 1.97 -10.28 4.67
N ALA A 50 0.91 -9.51 4.45
CA ALA A 50 -0.29 -9.52 5.29
C ALA A 50 -0.94 -10.90 5.36
N LYS A 51 -1.15 -11.55 4.20
CA LYS A 51 -1.68 -12.90 4.10
C LYS A 51 -0.81 -13.94 4.80
N ASN A 52 0.51 -13.79 4.69
CA ASN A 52 1.47 -14.70 5.31
C ASN A 52 1.71 -14.42 6.81
N GLY A 53 0.97 -13.49 7.43
CA GLY A 53 1.15 -13.14 8.84
C GLY A 53 2.44 -12.37 9.16
N LYS A 54 3.19 -11.92 8.14
CA LYS A 54 4.48 -11.23 8.29
C LYS A 54 4.38 -9.71 8.41
N LEU A 55 3.17 -9.18 8.42
CA LEU A 55 2.89 -7.76 8.50
C LEU A 55 2.24 -7.43 9.85
N SER A 56 2.67 -6.34 10.48
CA SER A 56 2.10 -5.91 11.76
C SER A 56 0.60 -5.58 11.63
N PRO A 57 -0.19 -5.71 12.71
CA PRO A 57 -1.62 -5.39 12.70
C PRO A 57 -1.91 -3.95 12.24
N GLU A 58 -1.06 -2.99 12.59
CA GLU A 58 -1.20 -1.57 12.24
C GLU A 58 -1.06 -1.38 10.73
N ARG A 59 -0.02 -1.96 10.14
CA ARG A 59 0.22 -1.90 8.69
C ARG A 59 -0.87 -2.65 7.91
N LYS A 60 -1.41 -3.73 8.47
CA LYS A 60 -2.57 -4.41 7.88
C LYS A 60 -3.79 -3.50 7.81
N LYS A 61 -4.09 -2.75 8.87
CA LYS A 61 -5.19 -1.77 8.89
C LYS A 61 -5.01 -0.69 7.83
N LEU A 62 -3.80 -0.13 7.73
CA LEU A 62 -3.47 0.87 6.71
C LEU A 62 -3.59 0.32 5.27
N LEU A 63 -3.16 -0.93 5.03
CA LEU A 63 -3.42 -1.55 3.72
C LEU A 63 -4.90 -1.76 3.46
N GLN A 64 -5.69 -2.13 4.48
CA GLN A 64 -7.13 -2.27 4.33
C GLN A 64 -7.78 -0.94 3.97
N GLU A 65 -7.39 0.17 4.62
CA GLU A 65 -7.82 1.53 4.26
C GLU A 65 -7.57 1.83 2.77
N LEU A 66 -6.35 1.58 2.26
CA LEU A 66 -6.06 1.75 0.83
C LEU A 66 -6.89 0.81 -0.07
N SER A 67 -7.33 -0.34 0.44
CA SER A 67 -8.20 -1.23 -0.32
C SER A 67 -9.62 -0.68 -0.40
N ASP A 68 -10.13 -0.14 0.70
CA ASP A 68 -11.49 0.36 0.86
C ASP A 68 -11.69 1.70 0.15
N MET A 69 -10.63 2.50 0.00
CA MET A 69 -10.64 3.76 -0.76
C MET A 69 -10.80 3.57 -2.28
N ARG A 70 -10.71 2.35 -2.81
CA ARG A 70 -10.82 2.09 -4.25
C ARG A 70 -12.26 1.82 -4.64
N GLU A 71 -12.65 2.32 -5.80
CA GLU A 71 -13.95 2.01 -6.42
C GLU A 71 -13.98 0.64 -7.13
N GLU A 72 -12.85 -0.07 -7.20
CA GLU A 72 -12.77 -1.39 -7.83
C GLU A 72 -13.57 -2.46 -7.06
N HIS A 73 -14.69 -2.81 -7.67
CA HIS A 73 -15.55 -3.98 -7.46
C HIS A 73 -14.83 -5.20 -6.86
N TYR A 74 -15.26 -5.57 -5.66
CA TYR A 74 -15.17 -6.87 -4.99
C TYR A 74 -14.20 -7.91 -5.56
N LEU A 75 -13.11 -8.16 -4.82
CA LEU A 75 -12.67 -9.54 -4.60
C LEU A 75 -12.46 -9.73 -3.11
N ASN A 76 -13.49 -10.35 -2.50
CA ASN A 76 -13.46 -10.99 -1.19
C ASN A 76 -12.12 -11.75 -1.01
N PHE A 77 -11.44 -11.48 0.10
CA PHE A 77 -10.44 -12.38 0.69
C PHE A 77 -10.93 -12.83 2.05
#